data_AF-M1JCY0-F1
#
_entry.id   AF-M1JCY0-F1
#
_cell.length_a   1.000
_cell.length_b   1.000
_cell.length_c   1.000
_cell.angle_alpha   90.00
_cell.angle_beta   90.00
_cell.angle_gamma   90.00
#
_symmetry.space_group_name_H-M   'P 1'
#
loop_
_entity.id
_entity.type
_entity.pdbx_description
1 polymer ?
#
loop_
_entity_poly.entity_id
_entity_poly.type
_entity_poly.pdbx_seq_one_letter_code
_entity_poly.pdbx_strand_id
1 'polypeptide(L)'
;MIIKFFKRDNDDRTVSVSDDYGEWLIIRRDKQMITVKKIIDKTLKKLKIKNGNIGFIEASKDENFKDLVSFKAMISFQEQIKDVDFFKTFKEIAADRLTLGEMRVSKLRLCSTTFLFLNLSTIIRETDNEENNVKLLFPPKGVYSAEIPYALVDLFSKIIERNAISSCNPSSVTVNGETFESVFLCKGVKGRLDEIKDAFTYFSYEEPIINLKNSGNRIELNVTIKKFKSKYLIPLLWNNIVISHITC
;
A
#
# COMPACT_ATOMS: atom_id res chain seq x y z
N MET A 1 8.91 14.26 11.29
CA MET A 1 9.39 15.14 10.18
C MET A 1 9.88 14.22 9.07
N ILE A 2 9.29 14.24 7.86
CA ILE A 2 9.60 13.25 6.81
C ILE A 2 10.97 13.57 6.18
N ILE A 3 11.94 12.67 6.35
CA ILE A 3 13.30 12.80 5.82
C ILE A 3 13.28 12.60 4.29
N LYS A 4 13.84 13.58 3.57
CA LYS A 4 14.01 13.60 2.11
C LYS A 4 14.93 12.45 1.64
N PHE A 5 14.37 11.41 1.02
CA PHE A 5 15.12 10.34 0.34
C PHE A 5 15.29 10.53 -1.17
N PHE A 6 15.10 11.74 -1.71
CA PHE A 6 15.23 11.98 -3.15
C PHE A 6 16.50 12.76 -3.47
N LYS A 7 17.59 12.05 -3.77
CA LYS A 7 18.67 12.58 -4.61
C LYS A 7 18.38 12.16 -6.05
N ARG A 8 18.21 13.17 -6.90
CA ARG A 8 17.77 13.08 -8.29
C ARG A 8 19.01 13.03 -9.18
N ASP A 9 19.47 11.84 -9.55
CA ASP A 9 20.42 11.70 -10.66
C ASP A 9 19.63 11.48 -11.95
N ASN A 10 19.99 12.31 -12.95
CA ASN A 10 19.47 12.26 -14.30
C ASN A 10 20.07 11.05 -15.00
N ASP A 11 19.29 10.00 -15.19
CA ASP A 11 19.16 9.30 -16.48
C ASP A 11 18.14 8.15 -16.33
N ASP A 12 17.17 8.11 -17.26
CA ASP A 12 15.97 7.27 -17.33
C ASP A 12 15.02 7.27 -16.11
N ARG A 13 14.06 8.20 -16.17
CA ARG A 13 13.27 8.73 -15.04
C ARG A 13 11.83 8.20 -14.93
N THR A 14 11.57 6.89 -14.99
CA THR A 14 10.35 6.38 -14.32
C THR A 14 10.69 6.14 -12.86
N VAL A 15 10.47 7.17 -12.03
CA VAL A 15 10.55 7.07 -10.56
C VAL A 15 9.44 6.17 -10.04
N SER A 16 8.36 5.98 -10.80
CA SER A 16 7.23 5.10 -10.51
C SER A 16 6.94 4.09 -11.62
N VAL A 17 6.38 2.95 -11.24
CA VAL A 17 5.82 1.91 -12.11
C VAL A 17 4.43 1.53 -11.62
N SER A 18 3.51 1.22 -12.52
CA SER A 18 2.19 0.71 -12.17
C SER A 18 2.10 -0.77 -12.51
N ASP A 19 1.49 -1.56 -11.63
CA ASP A 19 1.11 -2.95 -11.91
C ASP A 19 -0.36 -3.19 -11.55
N ASP A 20 -0.78 -4.45 -11.51
CA ASP A 20 -2.17 -4.84 -11.24
C ASP A 20 -2.65 -4.47 -9.83
N TYR A 21 -1.74 -4.15 -8.91
CA TYR A 21 -2.03 -3.95 -7.50
C TYR A 21 -1.82 -2.51 -7.02
N GLY A 22 -1.23 -1.64 -7.84
CA GLY A 22 -1.06 -0.24 -7.48
C GLY A 22 0.04 0.46 -8.26
N GLU A 23 0.37 1.65 -7.79
CA GLU A 23 1.54 2.41 -8.23
C GLU A 23 2.68 2.26 -7.23
N TRP A 24 3.89 2.16 -7.73
CA TRP A 24 5.08 1.83 -6.95
C TRP A 24 6.21 2.77 -7.31
N LEU A 25 6.82 3.42 -6.32
CA LEU A 25 8.10 4.09 -6.47
C LEU A 25 9.23 3.06 -6.57
N ILE A 26 10.17 3.32 -7.48
CA ILE A 26 11.43 2.57 -7.59
C ILE A 26 12.47 3.27 -6.70
N ILE A 27 12.72 2.68 -5.53
CA ILE A 27 13.74 3.16 -4.60
C ILE A 27 15.06 2.48 -4.95
N ARG A 28 16.05 3.30 -5.30
CA ARG A 28 17.41 2.85 -5.62
C ARG A 28 18.31 3.04 -4.40
N ARG A 29 19.27 2.13 -4.19
CA ARG A 29 20.35 2.26 -3.20
C ARG A 29 19.91 2.36 -1.72
N ASP A 30 18.68 1.99 -1.37
CA ASP A 30 18.30 1.83 0.04
C ASP A 30 18.79 0.47 0.56
N LYS A 31 19.98 0.46 1.17
CA LYS A 31 20.63 -0.77 1.63
C LYS A 31 19.79 -1.57 2.62
N GLN A 32 18.99 -0.91 3.45
CA GLN A 32 18.16 -1.58 4.46
C GLN A 32 17.00 -2.32 3.81
N MET A 33 16.26 -1.66 2.92
CA MET A 33 15.18 -2.31 2.15
C MET A 33 15.71 -3.41 1.23
N ILE A 34 16.85 -3.20 0.57
CA ILE A 34 17.51 -4.21 -0.27
C ILE A 34 17.85 -5.45 0.56
N THR A 35 18.38 -5.26 1.77
CA THR A 35 18.72 -6.37 2.68
C THR A 35 17.49 -7.19 3.03
N VAL A 36 16.40 -6.53 3.43
CA VAL A 36 15.14 -7.21 3.77
C VAL A 36 14.55 -7.91 2.55
N LYS A 37 14.53 -7.26 1.38
CA LYS A 37 14.07 -7.87 0.12
C LYS A 37 14.82 -9.17 -0.16
N LYS A 38 16.16 -9.17 -0.04
CA LYS A 38 16.98 -10.37 -0.27
C LYS A 38 16.69 -11.50 0.70
N ILE A 39 16.43 -11.18 1.97
CA ILE A 39 16.01 -12.19 2.95
C ILE A 39 14.69 -12.80 2.50
N ILE A 40 13.71 -11.98 2.13
CA ILE A 40 12.42 -12.45 1.60
C ILE A 40 12.64 -13.30 0.34
N ASP A 41 13.41 -12.85 -0.65
CA ASP A 41 13.70 -13.61 -1.88
C ASP A 41 14.31 -14.98 -1.57
N LYS A 42 15.29 -15.04 -0.65
CA LYS A 42 15.89 -16.31 -0.19
C LYS A 42 14.86 -17.20 0.51
N THR A 43 13.97 -16.62 1.32
CA THR A 43 12.86 -17.35 1.96
C THR A 43 11.93 -17.96 0.91
N LEU A 44 11.50 -17.19 -0.08
CA LEU A 44 10.64 -17.66 -1.17
C LEU A 44 11.31 -18.78 -1.96
N LYS A 45 12.60 -18.62 -2.30
CA LYS A 45 13.39 -19.63 -3.00
C LYS A 45 13.51 -20.94 -2.20
N LYS A 46 13.76 -20.87 -0.89
CA LYS A 46 13.83 -22.05 0.00
C LYS A 46 12.47 -22.77 0.11
N LEU A 47 11.38 -22.03 0.00
CA LEU A 47 10.00 -22.55 -0.07
C LEU A 47 9.58 -22.99 -1.49
N LYS A 48 10.50 -22.98 -2.47
CA LYS A 48 10.26 -23.37 -3.87
C LYS A 48 9.21 -22.51 -4.59
N ILE A 49 9.02 -21.26 -4.16
CA ILE A 49 8.19 -20.27 -4.85
C ILE A 49 9.00 -19.68 -5.99
N LYS A 50 8.53 -19.81 -7.23
CA LYS A 50 9.31 -19.44 -8.41
C LYS A 50 9.19 -17.96 -8.79
N ASN A 51 7.98 -17.41 -8.69
CA ASN A 51 7.64 -16.09 -9.24
C ASN A 51 7.03 -15.16 -8.18
N GLY A 52 7.69 -15.03 -7.03
CA GLY A 52 7.26 -14.08 -6.00
C GLY A 52 7.55 -12.64 -6.40
N ASN A 53 6.52 -11.80 -6.47
CA ASN A 53 6.68 -10.35 -6.63
C ASN A 53 6.56 -9.68 -5.26
N ILE A 54 7.53 -8.83 -4.91
CA ILE A 54 7.63 -8.17 -3.61
C ILE A 54 7.49 -6.67 -3.79
N GLY A 55 6.58 -6.05 -3.04
CA GLY A 55 6.45 -4.60 -2.90
C GLY A 55 6.42 -4.20 -1.44
N PHE A 56 7.24 -3.25 -1.03
CA PHE A 56 7.13 -2.64 0.28
C PHE A 56 5.95 -1.66 0.29
N ILE A 57 5.09 -1.73 1.29
CA ILE A 57 3.98 -0.81 1.53
C ILE A 57 4.46 0.39 2.35
N GLU A 58 5.31 0.13 3.34
CA GLU A 58 5.86 1.13 4.25
C GLU A 58 7.29 0.72 4.64
N ALA A 59 8.16 1.71 4.76
CA ALA A 59 9.45 1.61 5.43
C ALA A 59 9.61 2.81 6.36
N SER A 60 9.85 2.57 7.64
CA SER A 60 10.07 3.60 8.65
C SER A 60 11.28 3.25 9.51
N LYS A 61 11.95 4.28 10.03
CA LYS A 61 13.12 4.16 10.91
C LYS A 61 12.79 4.86 12.22
N ASP A 62 13.27 4.30 13.33
CA ASP A 62 13.17 4.97 14.61
C ASP A 62 14.06 6.22 14.62
N GLU A 63 13.56 7.32 15.20
CA GLU A 63 14.29 8.60 15.24
C GLU A 63 15.52 8.53 16.17
N ASN A 64 15.47 7.69 17.20
CA ASN A 64 16.54 7.54 18.19
C ASN A 64 17.48 6.38 17.85
N PHE A 65 16.97 5.32 17.22
CA PHE A 65 17.73 4.12 16.88
C PHE A 65 17.73 3.87 15.36
N LYS A 66 18.71 4.42 14.65
CA LYS A 66 18.80 4.37 13.17
C LYS A 66 18.78 2.96 12.56
N ASP A 67 19.21 1.97 13.33
CA ASP A 67 19.25 0.57 12.90
C ASP A 67 17.94 -0.18 13.20
N LEU A 68 17.08 0.38 14.06
CA LEU A 68 15.73 -0.10 14.31
C LEU A 68 14.80 0.41 13.21
N VAL A 69 14.26 -0.54 12.45
CA VAL A 69 13.45 -0.26 11.28
C VAL A 69 12.19 -1.11 11.28
N SER A 70 11.13 -0.54 10.72
CA SER A 70 9.85 -1.20 10.55
C SER A 70 9.48 -1.23 9.07
N PHE A 71 9.01 -2.38 8.61
CA PHE A 71 8.59 -2.61 7.24
C PHE A 71 7.20 -3.23 7.20
N LYS A 72 6.42 -2.79 6.23
CA LYS A 72 5.24 -3.51 5.74
C LYS A 72 5.52 -3.92 4.30
N ALA A 73 5.30 -5.18 3.95
CA ALA A 73 5.54 -5.69 2.61
C ALA A 73 4.38 -6.59 2.14
N MET A 74 4.07 -6.50 0.86
CA MET A 74 3.18 -7.40 0.15
C MET A 74 4.01 -8.31 -0.76
N ILE A 75 3.71 -9.60 -0.71
CA ILE A 75 4.32 -10.61 -1.57
C ILE A 75 3.20 -11.34 -2.29
N SER A 76 3.22 -11.36 -3.63
CA SER A 76 2.26 -12.09 -4.44
C SER A 76 2.91 -13.26 -5.19
N PHE A 77 2.31 -14.44 -5.13
CA PHE A 77 2.76 -15.67 -5.81
C PHE A 77 1.59 -16.63 -6.04
N GLN A 78 1.76 -17.69 -6.83
CA GLN A 78 0.66 -18.61 -7.19
C GLN A 78 0.54 -19.81 -6.24
N GLU A 79 1.68 -20.23 -5.69
CA GLU A 79 1.82 -21.40 -4.85
C GLU A 79 1.04 -21.25 -3.52
N GLN A 80 0.74 -22.38 -2.89
CA GLN A 80 0.18 -22.42 -1.54
C GLN A 80 1.28 -22.71 -0.53
N ILE A 81 1.36 -21.91 0.52
CA ILE A 81 2.25 -22.14 1.64
C ILE A 81 1.50 -22.02 2.98
N LYS A 82 2.02 -22.71 3.99
CA LYS A 82 1.60 -22.51 5.37
C LYS A 82 2.37 -21.34 5.97
N ASP A 83 1.70 -20.52 6.77
CA ASP A 83 2.29 -19.31 7.34
C ASP A 83 3.44 -19.65 8.30
N VAL A 84 3.32 -20.79 8.99
CA VAL A 84 4.37 -21.35 9.87
C VAL A 84 5.66 -21.67 9.09
N ASP A 85 5.53 -22.21 7.87
CA ASP A 85 6.70 -22.55 7.05
C ASP A 85 7.41 -21.29 6.59
N PHE A 86 6.65 -20.24 6.22
CA PHE A 86 7.20 -18.94 5.90
C PHE A 86 7.94 -18.32 7.08
N PHE A 87 7.28 -18.25 8.24
CA PHE A 87 7.86 -17.65 9.45
C PHE A 87 9.15 -18.36 9.87
N LYS A 88 9.12 -19.70 9.95
CA LYS A 88 10.29 -20.50 10.33
C LYS A 88 11.45 -20.27 9.37
N THR A 89 11.17 -20.35 8.07
CA THR A 89 12.19 -20.20 7.03
C THR A 89 12.76 -18.78 6.99
N PHE A 90 11.91 -17.76 7.16
CA PHE A 90 12.32 -16.37 7.25
C PHE A 90 13.25 -16.15 8.45
N LYS A 91 12.86 -16.64 9.64
CA LYS A 91 13.66 -16.51 10.86
C LYS A 91 15.04 -17.14 10.72
N GLU A 92 15.11 -18.34 10.14
CA GLU A 92 16.39 -19.03 9.89
C GLU A 92 17.31 -18.22 8.96
N ILE A 93 16.77 -17.63 7.89
CA ILE A 93 17.55 -16.85 6.91
C ILE A 93 17.93 -15.47 7.44
N ALA A 94 17.04 -14.86 8.24
CA ALA A 94 17.23 -13.54 8.81
C ALA A 94 18.26 -13.52 9.94
N ALA A 95 18.47 -14.65 10.62
CA ALA A 95 19.24 -14.76 11.86
C ALA A 95 20.69 -14.26 11.77
N ASP A 96 21.29 -14.22 10.57
CA ASP A 96 22.66 -13.72 10.37
C ASP A 96 22.72 -12.20 10.24
N ARG A 97 21.68 -11.57 9.67
CA ARG A 97 21.70 -10.14 9.32
C ARG A 97 20.79 -9.27 10.18
N LEU A 98 19.77 -9.88 10.78
CA LEU A 98 18.70 -9.19 11.50
C LEU A 98 18.61 -9.68 12.95
N THR A 99 18.33 -8.76 13.86
CA THR A 99 17.73 -9.09 15.15
C THR A 99 16.23 -8.84 15.03
N LEU A 100 15.46 -9.93 14.88
CA LEU A 100 14.02 -9.85 14.73
C LEU A 100 13.37 -9.40 16.04
N GLY A 101 12.61 -8.33 15.99
CA GLY A 101 11.68 -7.94 17.04
C GLY A 101 10.33 -8.62 16.78
N GLU A 102 9.32 -7.81 16.48
CA GLU A 102 7.99 -8.31 16.14
C GLU A 102 7.87 -8.63 14.65
N MET A 103 7.28 -9.78 14.33
CA MET A 103 6.92 -10.17 12.97
C MET A 103 5.50 -10.71 12.95
N ARG A 104 4.65 -10.12 12.10
CA ARG A 104 3.29 -10.59 11.84
C ARG A 104 3.14 -10.90 10.36
N VAL A 105 2.42 -11.99 10.08
CA VAL A 105 2.10 -12.43 8.72
C VAL A 105 0.60 -12.56 8.59
N SER A 106 0.03 -11.94 7.56
CA SER A 106 -1.36 -12.14 7.13
C SER A 106 -1.35 -12.74 5.74
N LYS A 107 -2.28 -13.65 5.47
CA LYS A 107 -2.44 -14.27 4.14
C LYS A 107 -3.83 -14.03 3.59
N LEU A 108 -3.89 -13.63 2.32
CA LEU A 108 -5.10 -13.47 1.53
C LEU A 108 -4.95 -14.29 0.25
N ARG A 109 -5.95 -15.09 -0.12
CA ARG A 109 -5.97 -15.81 -1.39
C ARG A 109 -7.13 -15.32 -2.25
N LEU A 110 -6.82 -14.86 -3.45
CA LEU A 110 -7.79 -14.25 -4.36
C LEU A 110 -7.32 -14.39 -5.80
N CYS A 111 -8.23 -14.61 -6.76
CA CYS A 111 -7.91 -14.73 -8.19
C CYS A 111 -6.75 -15.71 -8.49
N SER A 112 -6.74 -16.86 -7.83
CA SER A 112 -5.65 -17.86 -7.93
C SER A 112 -4.25 -17.36 -7.53
N THR A 113 -4.17 -16.20 -6.87
CA THR A 113 -2.95 -15.59 -6.33
C THR A 113 -2.99 -15.62 -4.81
N THR A 114 -1.88 -16.02 -4.20
CA THR A 114 -1.64 -15.90 -2.77
C THR A 114 -0.91 -14.57 -2.52
N PHE A 115 -1.49 -13.75 -1.64
CA PHE A 115 -0.88 -12.53 -1.12
C PHE A 115 -0.47 -12.78 0.33
N LEU A 116 0.80 -12.56 0.63
CA LEU A 116 1.35 -12.59 1.98
C LEU A 116 1.75 -11.17 2.37
N PHE A 117 1.18 -10.68 3.46
CA PHE A 117 1.48 -9.38 4.04
C PHE A 117 2.36 -9.58 5.27
N LEU A 118 3.54 -8.99 5.22
CA LEU A 118 4.55 -9.08 6.27
C LEU A 118 4.66 -7.73 6.96
N ASN A 119 4.43 -7.69 8.26
CA ASN A 119 4.80 -6.57 9.13
C ASN A 119 6.00 -7.00 9.96
N LEU A 120 7.09 -6.26 9.90
CA LEU A 120 8.35 -6.61 10.53
C LEU A 120 8.95 -5.39 11.23
N SER A 121 9.30 -5.52 12.50
CA SER A 121 10.14 -4.59 13.24
C SER A 121 11.44 -5.30 13.60
N THR A 122 12.57 -4.74 13.18
CA THR A 122 13.87 -5.42 13.24
C THR A 122 15.02 -4.44 13.42
N ILE A 123 16.10 -4.93 14.01
CA ILE A 123 17.40 -4.24 13.96
C ILE A 123 18.21 -4.85 12.81
N ILE A 124 18.70 -4.01 11.89
CA ILE A 124 19.58 -4.45 10.80
C ILE A 124 21.02 -4.35 11.29
N ARG A 125 21.69 -5.49 11.48
CA ARG A 125 23.10 -5.53 11.94
C ARG A 125 24.09 -5.43 10.80
N GLU A 126 23.75 -5.98 9.65
CA GLU A 126 24.58 -5.95 8.45
C GLU A 126 23.72 -5.66 7.23
N THR A 127 24.15 -4.66 6.45
CA THR A 127 23.47 -4.27 5.22
C THR A 127 24.16 -4.86 4.00
N ASP A 128 23.36 -5.21 3.02
CA ASP A 128 23.86 -5.59 1.71
C ASP A 128 24.42 -4.38 0.93
N ASN A 129 25.48 -4.62 0.14
CA ASN A 129 26.17 -3.58 -0.64
C ASN A 129 25.86 -3.64 -2.13
N GLU A 130 25.07 -4.61 -2.59
CA GLU A 130 24.66 -4.67 -3.99
C GLU A 130 23.76 -3.50 -4.39
N GLU A 131 23.99 -2.99 -5.61
CA GLU A 131 23.08 -2.06 -6.25
C GLU A 131 21.86 -2.82 -6.77
N ASN A 132 20.74 -2.69 -6.06
CA ASN A 132 19.46 -3.22 -6.48
C ASN A 132 18.36 -2.19 -6.20
N ASN A 133 17.20 -2.43 -6.78
CA ASN A 133 16.03 -1.58 -6.64
C ASN A 133 14.92 -2.31 -5.88
N VAL A 134 14.15 -1.55 -5.13
CA VAL A 134 12.97 -2.05 -4.42
C VAL A 134 11.74 -1.24 -4.82
N LYS A 135 10.59 -1.90 -4.90
CA LYS A 135 9.29 -1.24 -5.08
C LYS A 135 8.79 -0.77 -3.71
N LEU A 136 8.40 0.49 -3.61
CA LEU A 136 7.70 1.08 -2.46
C LEU A 136 6.35 1.62 -2.92
N LEU A 137 5.26 1.28 -2.25
CA LEU A 137 3.91 1.71 -2.63
C LEU A 137 3.85 3.24 -2.69
N PHE A 138 3.29 3.75 -3.79
CA PHE A 138 2.94 5.15 -3.95
C PHE A 138 1.42 5.28 -3.70
N PRO A 139 1.00 5.54 -2.46
CA PRO A 139 -0.42 5.56 -2.13
C PRO A 139 -1.12 6.78 -2.76
N PRO A 140 -2.45 6.71 -3.00
CA PRO A 140 -3.20 7.85 -3.51
C PRO A 140 -3.14 9.03 -2.55
N LYS A 141 -3.36 10.23 -3.08
CA LYS A 141 -3.31 11.46 -2.29
C LYS A 141 -4.32 11.41 -1.14
N GLY A 142 -3.86 11.75 0.06
CA GLY A 142 -4.66 11.65 1.29
C GLY A 142 -4.55 10.30 2.00
N VAL A 143 -3.78 9.35 1.48
CA VAL A 143 -3.50 8.07 2.15
C VAL A 143 -2.06 8.06 2.67
N TYR A 144 -1.89 7.74 3.94
CA TYR A 144 -0.59 7.56 4.57
C TYR A 144 -0.26 6.08 4.74
N SER A 145 0.95 5.67 4.32
CA SER A 145 1.39 4.27 4.39
C SER A 145 1.44 3.71 5.81
N ALA A 146 1.72 4.56 6.81
CA ALA A 146 1.76 4.18 8.22
C ALA A 146 0.40 3.67 8.75
N GLU A 147 -0.70 4.15 8.19
CA GLU A 147 -2.07 3.80 8.59
C GLU A 147 -2.62 2.59 7.83
N ILE A 148 -1.91 2.12 6.79
CA ILE A 148 -2.28 0.91 6.05
C ILE A 148 -2.05 -0.32 6.96
N PRO A 149 -3.00 -1.29 7.06
CA PRO A 149 -4.22 -1.42 6.27
C PRO A 149 -5.42 -0.66 6.84
N TYR A 150 -6.19 -0.02 5.95
CA TYR A 150 -7.43 0.67 6.29
C TYR A 150 -8.63 -0.27 6.23
N ALA A 151 -9.75 0.12 6.85
CA ALA A 151 -11.07 -0.35 6.45
C ALA A 151 -11.54 0.40 5.19
N LEU A 152 -12.43 -0.20 4.39
CA LEU A 152 -12.88 0.39 3.12
C LEU A 152 -13.46 1.81 3.30
N VAL A 153 -14.38 1.96 4.24
CA VAL A 153 -15.04 3.25 4.54
C VAL A 153 -14.03 4.27 5.04
N ASP A 154 -13.11 3.85 5.91
CA ASP A 154 -12.09 4.72 6.48
C ASP A 154 -11.10 5.22 5.41
N LEU A 155 -10.70 4.37 4.48
CA LEU A 155 -9.81 4.73 3.36
C LEU A 155 -10.37 5.93 2.59
N PHE A 156 -11.60 5.80 2.10
CA PHE A 156 -12.22 6.85 1.29
C PHE A 156 -12.61 8.07 2.12
N SER A 157 -13.01 7.89 3.38
CA SER A 157 -13.23 9.01 4.31
C SER A 157 -11.96 9.82 4.50
N LYS A 158 -10.80 9.18 4.71
CA LYS A 158 -9.51 9.88 4.86
C LYS A 158 -9.07 10.58 3.59
N ILE A 159 -9.26 9.97 2.42
CA ILE A 159 -9.01 10.62 1.13
C ILE A 159 -9.84 11.91 1.03
N ILE A 160 -11.14 11.84 1.32
CA ILE A 160 -12.01 13.02 1.24
C ILE A 160 -11.64 14.06 2.28
N GLU A 161 -11.54 13.70 3.57
CA GLU A 161 -11.26 14.65 4.67
C GLU A 161 -9.97 15.44 4.43
N ARG A 162 -8.90 14.75 4.01
CA ARG A 162 -7.57 15.34 3.83
C ARG A 162 -7.49 16.23 2.60
N ASN A 163 -8.12 15.83 1.48
CA ASN A 163 -8.10 16.62 0.25
C ASN A 163 -9.15 17.75 0.26
N ALA A 164 -10.30 17.56 0.91
CA ALA A 164 -11.31 18.61 1.08
C ALA A 164 -10.95 19.62 2.19
N ILE A 165 -9.97 19.28 3.04
CA ILE A 165 -9.55 20.06 4.22
C ILE A 165 -10.78 20.37 5.09
N SER A 166 -11.54 19.32 5.39
CA SER A 166 -12.83 19.42 6.06
C SER A 166 -13.20 18.13 6.75
N SER A 167 -14.03 18.23 7.78
CA SER A 167 -14.64 17.07 8.41
C SER A 167 -15.81 16.61 7.54
N CYS A 168 -15.73 15.36 7.09
CA CYS A 168 -16.68 14.72 6.20
C CYS A 168 -17.06 13.37 6.78
N ASN A 169 -18.36 13.05 6.81
CA ASN A 169 -18.83 11.74 7.22
C ASN A 169 -19.35 10.98 6.00
N PRO A 170 -19.02 9.69 5.86
CA PRO A 170 -19.59 8.85 4.81
C PRO A 170 -21.08 8.63 5.08
N SER A 171 -21.92 8.95 4.10
CA SER A 171 -23.32 8.53 4.07
C SER A 171 -23.45 7.16 3.42
N SER A 172 -22.68 6.91 2.37
CA SER A 172 -22.61 5.61 1.69
C SER A 172 -21.25 5.43 1.01
N VAL A 173 -20.77 4.18 0.98
CA VAL A 173 -19.59 3.75 0.23
C VAL A 173 -19.89 2.35 -0.29
N THR A 174 -19.99 2.21 -1.61
CA THR A 174 -20.38 0.96 -2.27
C THR A 174 -19.38 0.64 -3.38
N VAL A 175 -18.90 -0.60 -3.38
CA VAL A 175 -18.12 -1.17 -4.49
C VAL A 175 -18.93 -2.33 -5.05
N ASN A 176 -19.23 -2.29 -6.35
CA ASN A 176 -19.96 -3.35 -7.04
C ASN A 176 -19.24 -3.72 -8.34
N GLY A 177 -18.35 -4.72 -8.25
CA GLY A 177 -17.49 -5.11 -9.36
C GLY A 177 -16.57 -3.98 -9.80
N GLU A 178 -16.79 -3.47 -11.01
CA GLU A 178 -16.02 -2.34 -11.57
C GLU A 178 -16.63 -0.97 -11.25
N THR A 179 -17.73 -0.89 -10.50
CA THR A 179 -18.29 0.40 -10.11
C THR A 179 -17.99 0.73 -8.65
N PHE A 180 -17.67 2.01 -8.41
CA PHE A 180 -17.56 2.58 -7.08
C PHE A 180 -18.45 3.80 -6.98
N GLU A 181 -19.26 3.86 -5.94
CA GLU A 181 -20.15 4.98 -5.64
C GLU A 181 -20.02 5.33 -4.16
N SER A 182 -19.91 6.61 -3.87
CA SER A 182 -19.86 7.09 -2.49
C SER A 182 -20.46 8.47 -2.35
N VAL A 183 -21.02 8.71 -1.17
CA VAL A 183 -21.64 9.97 -0.77
C VAL A 183 -21.06 10.38 0.57
N PHE A 184 -20.54 11.61 0.65
CA PHE A 184 -19.98 12.17 1.86
C PHE A 184 -20.67 13.48 2.22
N LEU A 185 -20.98 13.67 3.50
CA LEU A 185 -21.52 14.92 4.03
C LEU A 185 -20.42 15.70 4.76
N CYS A 186 -19.98 16.79 4.13
CA CYS A 186 -18.92 17.65 4.61
C CYS A 186 -19.48 18.94 5.22
N LYS A 187 -18.82 19.48 6.26
CA LYS A 187 -19.15 20.83 6.79
C LYS A 187 -18.83 21.96 5.81
N GLY A 188 -18.08 21.67 4.76
CA GLY A 188 -17.62 22.56 3.71
C GLY A 188 -16.53 21.87 2.89
N VAL A 189 -16.09 22.47 1.80
CA VAL A 189 -14.95 21.98 1.00
C VAL A 189 -14.00 23.17 0.83
N LYS A 190 -12.89 23.16 1.56
CA LYS A 190 -11.90 24.25 1.56
C LYS A 190 -10.71 23.93 0.64
N GLY A 191 -10.44 22.65 0.41
CA GLY A 191 -9.46 22.20 -0.57
C GLY A 191 -9.97 22.32 -2.01
N ARG A 192 -9.07 22.10 -2.96
CA ARG A 192 -9.41 22.13 -4.39
C ARG A 192 -10.10 20.83 -4.78
N LEU A 193 -11.23 20.94 -5.50
CA LEU A 193 -11.93 19.79 -6.08
C LEU A 193 -11.01 18.92 -6.95
N ASP A 194 -10.09 19.54 -7.69
CA ASP A 194 -9.10 18.85 -8.51
C ASP A 194 -8.26 17.86 -7.69
N GLU A 195 -7.92 18.19 -6.44
CA GLU A 195 -7.11 17.31 -5.59
C GLU A 195 -7.88 16.07 -5.14
N ILE A 196 -9.19 16.21 -4.96
CA ILE A 196 -10.08 15.07 -4.71
C ILE A 196 -10.15 14.22 -5.97
N LYS A 197 -10.33 14.85 -7.13
CA LYS A 197 -10.35 14.18 -8.43
C LYS A 197 -9.08 13.36 -8.68
N ASP A 198 -7.92 13.99 -8.49
CA ASP A 198 -6.60 13.38 -8.61
C ASP A 198 -6.39 12.22 -7.62
N ALA A 199 -6.98 12.26 -6.43
CA ALA A 199 -6.90 11.15 -5.50
C ALA A 199 -7.71 9.93 -6.00
N PHE A 200 -8.87 10.15 -6.61
CA PHE A 200 -9.75 9.08 -7.10
C PHE A 200 -9.34 8.52 -8.48
N THR A 201 -8.58 9.26 -9.30
CA THR A 201 -8.03 8.72 -10.56
C THR A 201 -7.07 7.55 -10.32
N TYR A 202 -6.41 7.48 -9.16
CA TYR A 202 -5.63 6.30 -8.74
C TYR A 202 -6.44 4.99 -8.86
N PHE A 203 -7.72 5.05 -8.53
CA PHE A 203 -8.62 3.89 -8.56
C PHE A 203 -9.42 3.75 -9.86
N SER A 204 -9.16 4.56 -10.88
CA SER A 204 -9.95 4.54 -12.10
C SER A 204 -9.11 4.40 -13.35
N TYR A 205 -9.66 3.71 -14.35
CA TYR A 205 -9.17 3.76 -15.73
C TYR A 205 -9.70 4.96 -16.51
N GLU A 206 -10.74 5.60 -16.00
CA GLU A 206 -11.40 6.76 -16.62
C GLU A 206 -11.43 7.92 -15.62
N GLU A 207 -11.85 9.10 -16.08
CA GLU A 207 -11.95 10.24 -15.20
C GLU A 207 -13.12 10.06 -14.19
N PRO A 208 -12.88 10.16 -12.87
CA PRO A 208 -13.94 10.00 -11.87
C PRO A 208 -14.94 11.16 -11.95
N ILE A 209 -16.21 10.84 -11.77
CA ILE A 209 -17.29 11.83 -11.71
C ILE A 209 -17.42 12.28 -10.26
N ILE A 210 -17.23 13.57 -10.01
CA ILE A 210 -17.37 14.17 -8.69
C ILE A 210 -18.38 15.31 -8.77
N ASN A 211 -19.44 15.22 -7.98
CA ASN A 211 -20.49 16.23 -7.90
C ASN A 211 -20.58 16.80 -6.50
N LEU A 212 -20.76 18.13 -6.41
CA LEU A 212 -21.09 18.80 -5.16
C LEU A 212 -22.53 19.27 -5.18
N LYS A 213 -23.26 19.01 -4.10
CA LYS A 213 -24.61 19.50 -3.90
C LYS A 213 -24.73 20.14 -2.52
N ASN A 214 -25.30 21.34 -2.46
CA ASN A 214 -25.63 21.95 -1.18
C ASN A 214 -26.80 21.19 -0.54
N SER A 215 -26.61 20.72 0.70
CA SER A 215 -27.58 19.96 1.48
C SER A 215 -27.74 20.64 2.85
N GLY A 216 -28.58 21.67 2.88
CA GLY A 216 -28.74 22.55 4.05
C GLY A 216 -27.43 23.25 4.41
N ASN A 217 -26.96 23.05 5.65
CA ASN A 217 -25.70 23.62 6.16
C ASN A 217 -24.46 22.76 5.84
N ARG A 218 -24.60 21.75 4.98
CA ARG A 218 -23.53 20.82 4.59
C ARG A 218 -23.39 20.76 3.09
N ILE A 219 -22.22 20.33 2.64
CA ILE A 219 -21.95 20.00 1.25
C ILE A 219 -21.97 18.47 1.12
N GLU A 220 -22.83 17.98 0.25
CA GLU A 220 -22.86 16.60 -0.18
C GLU A 220 -21.89 16.43 -1.34
N LEU A 221 -20.90 15.56 -1.17
CA LEU A 221 -19.90 15.21 -2.17
C LEU A 221 -20.16 13.79 -2.63
N ASN A 222 -20.52 13.67 -3.91
CA ASN A 222 -20.81 12.39 -4.56
C ASN A 222 -19.65 12.02 -5.48
N VAL A 223 -19.10 10.82 -5.32
CA VAL A 223 -18.05 10.27 -6.20
C VAL A 223 -18.57 9.02 -6.87
N THR A 224 -18.43 8.95 -8.19
CA THR A 224 -18.79 7.80 -9.01
C THR A 224 -17.64 7.43 -9.95
N ILE A 225 -17.31 6.14 -9.99
CA ILE A 225 -16.32 5.54 -10.89
C ILE A 225 -16.96 4.33 -11.57
N LYS A 226 -16.90 4.24 -12.90
CA LYS A 226 -17.48 3.12 -13.68
C LYS A 226 -16.49 2.01 -14.06
N LYS A 227 -15.19 2.33 -14.13
CA LYS A 227 -14.09 1.39 -14.39
C LYS A 227 -13.09 1.43 -13.25
N PHE A 228 -13.53 0.88 -12.12
CA PHE A 228 -12.84 0.89 -10.84
C PHE A 228 -11.77 -0.21 -10.80
N LYS A 229 -10.54 0.18 -10.51
CA LYS A 229 -9.38 -0.70 -10.32
C LYS A 229 -9.47 -1.40 -8.97
N SER A 230 -10.41 -2.33 -8.80
CA SER A 230 -10.68 -2.96 -7.50
C SER A 230 -9.45 -3.64 -6.89
N LYS A 231 -8.55 -4.23 -7.71
CA LYS A 231 -7.29 -4.85 -7.26
C LYS A 231 -6.32 -3.85 -6.60
N TYR A 232 -6.44 -2.55 -6.86
CA TYR A 232 -5.61 -1.51 -6.22
C TYR A 232 -5.95 -1.33 -4.73
N LEU A 233 -7.07 -1.90 -4.27
CA LEU A 233 -7.43 -1.95 -2.85
C LEU A 233 -6.64 -3.02 -2.09
N ILE A 234 -6.05 -4.01 -2.76
CA ILE A 234 -5.35 -5.14 -2.13
C ILE A 234 -4.24 -4.67 -1.18
N PRO A 235 -3.26 -3.86 -1.61
CA PRO A 235 -2.22 -3.37 -0.71
C PRO A 235 -2.71 -2.29 0.26
N LEU A 236 -3.95 -1.81 0.17
CA LEU A 236 -4.49 -0.77 1.05
C LEU A 236 -5.35 -1.34 2.19
N LEU A 237 -5.99 -2.49 1.95
CA LEU A 237 -7.08 -2.99 2.79
C LEU A 237 -6.89 -4.43 3.30
N TRP A 238 -5.77 -5.12 3.05
CA TRP A 238 -5.69 -6.60 3.11
C TRP A 238 -6.29 -7.33 4.34
N ASN A 239 -6.28 -6.75 5.54
CA ASN A 239 -6.92 -7.34 6.72
C ASN A 239 -8.45 -7.11 6.80
N ASN A 240 -8.98 -6.20 5.99
CA ASN A 240 -10.35 -5.71 5.96
C ASN A 240 -11.00 -5.85 4.56
N ILE A 241 -10.40 -6.64 3.66
CA ILE A 241 -10.96 -6.87 2.32
C ILE A 241 -12.17 -7.77 2.41
N VAL A 242 -13.27 -7.31 1.80
CA VAL A 242 -14.40 -8.17 1.47
C VAL A 242 -14.19 -8.68 0.05
N ILE A 243 -14.12 -10.00 -0.13
CA ILE A 243 -13.79 -10.66 -1.40
C ILE A 243 -14.72 -10.20 -2.54
N SER A 244 -16.00 -9.95 -2.24
CA SER A 244 -16.99 -9.47 -3.22
C SER A 244 -16.66 -8.10 -3.83
N HIS A 245 -15.75 -7.33 -3.23
CA HIS A 245 -15.33 -6.04 -3.77
C HIS A 245 -14.23 -6.15 -4.83
N ILE A 246 -13.64 -7.34 -5.05
CA ILE A 246 -12.55 -7.52 -6.00
C ILE A 246 -13.02 -8.32 -7.20
N THR A 247 -12.82 -7.74 -8.38
CA THR A 247 -13.08 -8.40 -9.67
C THR A 247 -11.81 -9.08 -10.14
N CYS A 248 -11.92 -10.38 -10.41
CA CYS A 248 -10.97 -11.12 -11.24
C CYS A 248 -11.52 -11.11 -12.68
#